data_AF-A0A9Q9J9P1-F1
#
_entry.id   AF-A0A9Q9J9P1-F1
#
_cell.length_a   1.000
_cell.length_b   1.000
_cell.length_c   1.000
_cell.angle_alpha   90.00
_cell.angle_beta   90.00
_cell.angle_gamma   90.00
#
_symmetry.space_group_name_H-M   'P 1'
#
loop_
_entity.id
_entity.type
_entity.pdbx_description
1 polymer ?
#
loop_
_entity_poly.entity_id
_entity_poly.type
_entity_poly.pdbx_seq_one_letter_code
_entity_poly.pdbx_strand_id
1 'polypeptide(L)'
;MKIVLLMSLLSLFLSPAFAGTAVKLSCSLRKSVTISKFHYQLSTMKWGDHFQVAAGIRQAQTKSNVPFRVTRFQNGDDLVFFPDSQDYYFFYSGMATPDRCIVQETYSYPVVELPRYKKSE
;
A
#
# COMPACT_ATOMS: atom_id res chain seq x y z
N MET A 1 -15.94 -14.34 36.38
CA MET A 1 -15.97 -13.18 35.45
C MET A 1 -14.77 -12.26 35.55
N LYS A 2 -14.33 -11.80 36.74
CA LYS A 2 -13.19 -10.85 36.87
C LYS A 2 -11.85 -11.34 36.30
N ILE A 3 -11.51 -12.61 36.48
CA ILE A 3 -10.22 -13.19 36.02
C ILE A 3 -10.16 -13.32 34.49
N VAL A 4 -11.28 -13.68 33.84
CA VAL A 4 -11.38 -13.78 32.38
C VAL A 4 -11.24 -12.40 31.73
N LEU A 5 -11.81 -11.37 32.35
CA LEU A 5 -11.66 -9.98 31.91
C LEU A 5 -10.21 -9.49 32.03
N LEU A 6 -9.50 -9.89 33.09
CA LEU A 6 -8.10 -9.53 33.30
C LEU A 6 -7.17 -10.19 32.27
N MET A 7 -7.40 -11.46 31.97
CA MET A 7 -6.64 -12.19 30.94
C MET A 7 -6.92 -11.66 29.52
N SER A 8 -8.16 -11.22 29.26
CA SER A 8 -8.51 -10.50 28.02
C SER A 8 -7.81 -9.14 27.88
N LEU A 9 -7.47 -8.48 29.00
CA LEU A 9 -6.82 -7.17 28.95
C LEU A 9 -5.31 -7.29 28.69
N LEU A 10 -4.67 -8.35 29.22
CA LEU A 10 -3.25 -8.60 29.01
C LEU A 10 -2.92 -9.00 27.57
N SER A 11 -3.83 -9.65 26.84
CA SER A 11 -3.60 -10.07 25.45
C SER A 11 -3.58 -8.90 24.44
N LEU A 12 -4.13 -7.74 24.80
CA LEU A 12 -4.14 -6.55 23.94
C LEU A 12 -2.73 -5.97 23.71
N PHE A 13 -1.82 -6.12 24.67
CA PHE A 13 -0.44 -5.60 24.58
C PHE A 13 0.48 -6.41 23.65
N LEU A 14 0.07 -7.60 23.21
CA LEU A 14 0.87 -8.48 22.35
C LEU A 14 0.56 -8.29 20.85
N SER A 15 -0.28 -7.32 20.49
CA SER A 15 -0.60 -7.06 19.09
C SER A 15 0.63 -6.48 18.37
N PRO A 16 1.09 -7.07 17.26
CA PRO A 16 2.22 -6.54 16.52
C PRO A 16 1.90 -5.14 15.97
N ALA A 17 2.76 -4.17 16.25
CA ALA A 17 2.70 -2.87 15.63
C ALA A 17 3.32 -2.96 14.22
N PHE A 18 2.57 -2.57 13.19
CA PHE A 18 3.05 -2.51 11.80
C PHE A 18 3.11 -1.06 11.33
N ALA A 19 4.23 -0.68 10.71
CA ALA A 19 4.40 0.67 10.14
C ALA A 19 3.65 0.85 8.83
N GLY A 20 3.42 -0.24 8.10
CA GLY A 20 2.72 -0.26 6.83
C GLY A 20 2.68 -1.65 6.22
N THR A 21 2.05 -1.76 5.06
CA THR A 21 2.00 -2.98 4.24
C THR A 21 2.63 -2.71 2.88
N ALA A 22 3.06 -3.77 2.23
CA ALA A 22 3.57 -3.75 0.88
C ALA A 22 2.96 -4.88 0.06
N VAL A 23 2.75 -4.61 -1.22
CA VAL A 23 2.46 -5.61 -2.23
C VAL A 23 3.50 -5.50 -3.33
N LYS A 24 4.14 -6.63 -3.65
CA LYS A 24 5.03 -6.76 -4.79
C LYS A 24 4.24 -7.28 -5.98
N LEU A 25 4.28 -6.53 -7.06
CA LEU A 25 3.52 -6.75 -8.28
C LEU A 25 4.46 -7.06 -9.44
N SER A 26 4.04 -7.98 -10.29
CA SER A 26 4.64 -8.26 -11.60
C SER A 26 3.77 -7.63 -12.69
N CYS A 27 4.23 -6.52 -13.27
CA CYS A 27 3.56 -5.78 -14.33
C CYS A 27 4.32 -5.97 -15.67
N SER A 28 3.63 -5.88 -16.83
CA SER A 28 4.28 -6.13 -18.12
C SER A 28 5.38 -5.10 -18.45
N LEU A 29 5.13 -3.81 -18.17
CA LEU A 29 6.07 -2.73 -18.49
C LEU A 29 7.17 -2.59 -17.43
N ARG A 30 6.79 -2.37 -16.16
CA ARG A 30 7.75 -2.11 -15.06
C ARG A 30 8.35 -3.35 -14.41
N LYS A 31 7.95 -4.54 -14.85
CA LYS A 31 8.38 -5.82 -14.26
C LYS A 31 8.03 -5.86 -12.77
N SER A 32 9.01 -5.75 -11.88
CA SER A 32 8.77 -5.82 -10.43
C SER A 32 8.53 -4.43 -9.83
N VAL A 33 7.33 -4.23 -9.30
CA VAL A 33 6.90 -2.99 -8.66
C VAL A 33 6.49 -3.28 -7.23
N THR A 34 7.05 -2.57 -6.25
CA THR A 34 6.62 -2.64 -4.86
C THR A 34 5.74 -1.42 -4.57
N ILE A 35 4.51 -1.67 -4.14
CA ILE A 35 3.59 -0.64 -3.68
C ILE A 35 3.48 -0.75 -2.17
N SER A 36 3.88 0.30 -1.47
CA SER A 36 3.84 0.37 -0.01
C SER A 36 2.73 1.32 0.44
N LYS A 37 1.99 0.94 1.48
CA LYS A 37 0.93 1.72 2.10
C LYS A 37 1.26 1.89 3.58
N PHE A 38 1.37 3.15 4.00
CA PHE A 38 1.71 3.51 5.37
C PHE A 38 0.53 4.19 6.07
N HIS A 39 0.67 4.39 7.38
CA HIS A 39 -0.28 5.21 8.15
C HIS A 39 -0.40 6.63 7.55
N TYR A 40 -1.52 7.30 7.84
CA TYR A 40 -1.84 8.64 7.32
C TYR A 40 -2.01 8.72 5.79
N GLN A 41 -2.44 7.62 5.18
CA GLN A 41 -2.73 7.53 3.75
C GLN A 41 -1.52 7.79 2.84
N LEU A 42 -0.28 7.68 3.33
CA LEU A 42 0.89 7.75 2.44
C LEU A 42 1.01 6.44 1.65
N SER A 43 1.17 6.55 0.33
CA SER A 43 1.52 5.41 -0.52
C SER A 43 2.80 5.69 -1.30
N THR A 44 3.62 4.68 -1.51
CA THR A 44 4.85 4.79 -2.28
C THR A 44 4.94 3.68 -3.31
N MET A 45 5.70 3.93 -4.37
CA MET A 45 5.97 2.97 -5.42
C MET A 45 7.48 2.92 -5.70
N LYS A 46 8.05 1.72 -5.74
CA LYS A 46 9.44 1.48 -6.14
C LYS A 46 9.52 0.44 -7.26
N TRP A 47 10.30 0.72 -8.28
CA TRP A 47 10.67 -0.24 -9.34
C TRP A 47 12.06 0.12 -9.86
N GLY A 48 12.96 -0.87 -9.98
CA GLY A 48 14.37 -0.60 -10.23
C GLY A 48 14.92 0.50 -9.31
N ASP A 49 15.54 1.51 -9.91
CA ASP A 49 16.10 2.69 -9.22
C ASP A 49 15.12 3.86 -9.09
N HIS A 50 13.86 3.69 -9.48
CA HIS A 50 12.84 4.72 -9.40
C HIS A 50 12.03 4.63 -8.11
N PHE A 51 11.58 5.80 -7.65
CA PHE A 51 10.72 5.94 -6.48
C PHE A 51 9.68 7.03 -6.72
N GLN A 52 8.45 6.79 -6.30
CA GLN A 52 7.33 7.73 -6.39
C GLN A 52 6.51 7.72 -5.11
N VAL A 53 5.90 8.86 -4.81
CA VAL A 53 4.97 9.03 -3.68
C VAL A 53 3.58 9.37 -4.20
N ALA A 54 2.57 9.00 -3.43
CA ALA A 54 1.16 9.29 -3.66
C ALA A 54 0.50 9.72 -2.35
N ALA A 55 -0.29 10.79 -2.43
CA ALA A 55 -1.13 11.23 -1.33
C ALA A 55 -2.47 10.48 -1.40
N GLY A 56 -2.54 9.36 -0.70
CA GLY A 56 -3.79 8.68 -0.41
C GLY A 56 -4.36 7.75 -1.46
N ILE A 57 -5.41 7.06 -1.01
CA ILE A 57 -6.17 6.10 -1.78
C ILE A 57 -7.58 6.66 -1.92
N ARG A 58 -8.02 6.91 -3.15
CA ARG A 58 -9.40 7.30 -3.45
C ARG A 58 -10.24 6.06 -3.69
N GLN A 59 -11.44 6.02 -3.12
CA GLN A 59 -12.40 4.95 -3.37
C GLN A 59 -13.41 5.44 -4.41
N ALA A 60 -13.77 4.57 -5.34
CA ALA A 60 -14.71 4.85 -6.41
C ALA A 60 -15.44 3.57 -6.83
N GLN A 61 -16.37 3.69 -7.77
CA GLN A 61 -17.13 2.57 -8.32
C GLN A 61 -17.24 2.69 -9.84
N THR A 62 -17.28 1.57 -10.54
CA THR A 62 -17.55 1.55 -11.99
C THR A 62 -19.00 1.94 -12.26
N LYS A 63 -19.36 2.16 -13.53
CA LYS A 63 -20.76 2.39 -13.94
C LYS A 63 -21.69 1.21 -13.59
N SER A 64 -21.13 0.01 -13.43
CA SER A 64 -21.84 -1.20 -13.00
C SER A 64 -21.76 -1.43 -11.48
N ASN A 65 -21.42 -0.40 -10.69
CA ASN A 65 -21.31 -0.42 -9.24
C ASN A 65 -20.23 -1.36 -8.67
N VAL A 66 -19.20 -1.70 -9.46
CA VAL A 66 -18.06 -2.49 -8.96
C VAL A 66 -17.09 -1.56 -8.22
N PRO A 67 -16.82 -1.77 -6.92
CA PRO A 67 -15.92 -0.92 -6.16
C PRO A 67 -14.48 -1.07 -6.60
N PHE A 68 -13.73 0.04 -6.60
CA PHE A 68 -12.29 0.03 -6.81
C PHE A 68 -11.59 1.14 -6.01
N ARG A 69 -10.28 0.98 -5.84
CA ARG A 69 -9.40 1.92 -5.14
C ARG A 69 -8.35 2.44 -6.10
N VAL A 70 -8.12 3.75 -6.12
CA VAL A 70 -7.11 4.40 -6.97
C VAL A 70 -6.05 5.06 -6.10
N THR A 71 -4.79 4.78 -6.42
CA THR A 71 -3.61 5.48 -5.89
C THR A 71 -2.97 6.24 -7.04
N ARG A 72 -3.00 7.58 -6.99
CA ARG A 72 -2.42 8.44 -8.03
C ARG A 72 -1.05 8.95 -7.60
N PHE A 73 -0.02 8.61 -8.37
CA PHE A 73 1.36 8.98 -8.12
C PHE A 73 1.71 10.33 -8.75
N GLN A 74 2.75 10.99 -8.21
CA GLN A 74 3.17 12.32 -8.67
C GLN A 74 3.59 12.37 -10.15
N ASN A 75 4.08 11.27 -10.71
CA ASN A 75 4.42 11.16 -12.13
C ASN A 75 3.20 10.95 -13.05
N GLY A 76 1.98 11.01 -12.51
CA GLY A 76 0.73 10.92 -13.26
C GLY A 76 0.18 9.50 -13.43
N ASP A 77 0.91 8.49 -12.96
CA ASP A 77 0.43 7.12 -12.98
C ASP A 77 -0.68 6.86 -11.96
N ASP A 78 -1.58 5.94 -12.32
CA ASP A 78 -2.56 5.40 -11.38
C ASP A 78 -2.37 3.90 -11.18
N LEU A 79 -2.36 3.48 -9.92
CA LEU A 79 -2.61 2.10 -9.56
C LEU A 79 -4.07 1.94 -9.13
N VAL A 80 -4.79 1.07 -9.84
CA VAL A 80 -6.17 0.70 -9.55
C VAL A 80 -6.20 -0.69 -8.95
N PHE A 81 -6.92 -0.85 -7.84
CA PHE A 81 -7.13 -2.12 -7.17
C PHE A 81 -8.62 -2.42 -7.04
N PHE A 82 -9.02 -3.60 -7.51
CA PHE A 82 -10.38 -4.13 -7.36
C PHE A 82 -10.39 -5.11 -6.16
N PRO A 83 -10.97 -4.73 -5.01
CA PRO A 83 -10.94 -5.55 -3.80
C PRO A 83 -11.67 -6.89 -3.95
N ASP A 84 -12.74 -6.93 -4.74
CA ASP A 84 -13.60 -8.11 -4.85
C ASP A 84 -12.91 -9.23 -5.64
N SER A 85 -12.20 -8.89 -6.71
CA SER A 85 -11.45 -9.84 -7.54
C SER A 85 -9.96 -9.93 -7.18
N GLN A 86 -9.49 -9.08 -6.27
CA GLN A 86 -8.07 -8.92 -5.92
C GLN A 86 -7.17 -8.52 -7.10
N ASP A 87 -7.73 -7.90 -8.14
CA ASP A 87 -6.98 -7.49 -9.32
C ASP A 87 -6.30 -6.13 -9.17
N TYR A 88 -5.08 -6.04 -9.68
CA TYR A 88 -4.32 -4.80 -9.80
C TYR A 88 -4.15 -4.42 -11.27
N TYR A 89 -4.46 -3.16 -11.58
CA TYR A 89 -4.26 -2.57 -12.90
C TYR A 89 -3.43 -1.30 -12.77
N PHE A 90 -2.43 -1.18 -13.63
CA PHE A 90 -1.57 -0.02 -13.71
C PHE A 90 -1.93 0.80 -14.95
N PHE A 91 -2.26 2.07 -14.75
CA PHE A 91 -2.51 3.04 -15.82
C PHE A 91 -1.30 3.96 -15.88
N TYR A 92 -0.43 3.71 -16.85
CA TYR A 92 0.76 4.54 -17.06
C TYR A 92 0.37 5.88 -17.68
N SER A 93 0.97 6.96 -17.18
CA SER A 93 0.74 8.31 -17.72
C SER A 93 1.03 8.36 -19.23
N GLY A 94 0.07 8.84 -20.02
CA GLY A 94 0.18 8.93 -21.47
C GLY A 94 -0.12 7.65 -22.25
N MET A 95 -0.46 6.53 -21.59
CA MET A 95 -0.83 5.27 -22.25
C MET A 95 -2.35 5.02 -22.19
N ALA A 96 -2.93 4.55 -23.30
CA ALA A 96 -4.36 4.27 -23.38
C ALA A 96 -4.77 2.92 -22.78
N THR A 97 -3.88 1.93 -22.82
CA THR A 97 -4.17 0.56 -22.37
C THR A 97 -3.61 0.30 -20.98
N PRO A 98 -4.43 -0.14 -20.01
CA PRO A 98 -3.94 -0.50 -18.69
C PRO A 98 -3.16 -1.82 -18.71
N ASP A 99 -2.24 -1.95 -17.77
CA ASP A 99 -1.40 -3.12 -17.56
C ASP A 99 -1.90 -3.91 -16.35
N ARG A 100 -2.34 -5.15 -16.56
CA ARG A 100 -2.76 -6.02 -15.45
C ARG A 100 -1.52 -6.58 -14.75
N CYS A 101 -1.40 -6.30 -13.46
CA CYS A 101 -0.29 -6.77 -12.65
C CYS A 101 -0.68 -7.99 -11.81
N ILE A 102 0.26 -8.92 -11.64
CA ILE A 102 0.09 -10.13 -10.84
C ILE A 102 0.75 -9.93 -9.49
N VAL A 103 0.06 -10.28 -8.40
CA VAL A 103 0.65 -10.27 -7.05
C VAL A 103 1.72 -11.35 -6.96
N GLN A 104 2.94 -10.95 -6.64
CA GLN A 104 4.05 -11.87 -6.34
C GLN A 104 4.14 -12.14 -4.84
N GLU A 105 3.97 -11.10 -4.04
CA GLU A 105 4.17 -11.17 -2.59
C GLU A 105 3.38 -10.07 -1.89
N THR A 106 2.97 -10.31 -0.66
CA THR A 106 2.42 -9.29 0.25
C THR A 106 3.09 -9.44 1.60
N TYR A 107 3.54 -8.33 2.19
CA TYR A 107 4.24 -8.35 3.47
C TYR A 107 3.97 -7.07 4.28
N SER A 108 4.21 -7.11 5.58
CA SER A 108 4.11 -5.96 6.48
C SER A 108 5.50 -5.43 6.82
N TYR A 109 5.66 -4.11 6.88
CA TYR A 109 6.88 -3.51 7.40
C TYR A 109 6.87 -3.56 8.92
N PRO A 110 7.98 -3.99 9.56
CA PRO A 110 8.14 -3.82 10.99
C PRO A 110 8.15 -2.33 11.32
N VAL A 111 7.74 -1.98 12.54
CA VAL A 111 7.98 -0.63 13.05
C VAL A 111 9.48 -0.43 13.21
N VAL A 112 10.01 0.62 12.59
CA VAL A 112 11.42 0.99 12.66
C VAL A 112 11.50 2.38 13.26
N GLU A 113 12.36 2.54 14.27
CA GLU A 113 12.75 3.86 14.75
C GLU A 113 13.77 4.47 13.79
N LEU A 114 13.40 5.57 13.12
CA LEU A 114 14.32 6.32 12.28
C LEU A 114 15.23 7.18 13.16
N PRO A 115 16.54 7.26 12.86
CA PRO A 115 17.46 8.12 13.60
C PRO A 115 17.00 9.58 13.50
N ARG A 116 16.83 10.24 14.66
CA ARG A 116 16.53 11.67 14.72
C ARG A 116 17.85 12.45 14.73
N TYR A 117 18.04 13.31 13.75
CA TYR A 117 19.14 14.26 13.79
C TYR A 117 18.86 15.27 14.91
N LYS A 118 19.73 15.31 15.92
CA LYS A 118 19.74 16.40 16.90
C LYS A 118 20.49 17.56 16.29
N LYS A 119 19.92 18.77 16.38
CA LYS A 119 20.67 19.99 16.11
C LYS A 119 21.76 20.07 17.19
N SER A 120 23.03 20.21 16.79
CA SER A 120 24.08 20.58 17.74
C SER A 120 23.73 21.93 18.34
N GLU A 121 23.75 22.04 19.67
CA GLU A 121 23.61 23.32 20.38
C GLU A 121 24.69 24.32 19.96
#